data_AF-A0A6N4RFA1-F1
#
_entry.id   AF-A0A6N4RFA1-F1
#
_cell.length_a   1.000
_cell.length_b   1.000
_cell.length_c   1.000
_cell.angle_alpha   90.00
_cell.angle_beta   90.00
_cell.angle_gamma   90.00
#
_symmetry.space_group_name_H-M   'P 1'
#
loop_
_entity.id
_entity.type
_entity.pdbx_description
1 polymer ?
#
loop_
_entity_poly.entity_id
_entity_poly.type
_entity_poly.pdbx_seq_one_letter_code
_entity_poly.pdbx_strand_id
1 'polypeptide(L)'
;MQSVAAYFDVADASALHWAHRVNTAAKLEAALGDPTLHVIEADIHFGPSDATPLVAEAGQHAEMDAATLIAAATTAGKALKLDFHNPAAIEPTLAILRQMAVETPVILHTEIFSLLAAANPAEGMEPEQFIRLCQMSCPDAVLSLGWSLKRESDVDGRVEEALIEQVSIMLTKGFGPVNYAIEIRAGYTPARGGMAEHGAALIFEPLPPLAPTIGHLATNVVPLAQRARRVA
;
A
#
# COMPACT_ATOMS: atom_id res chain seq x y z
N MET A 1 -9.32 -12.99 13.02
CA MET A 1 -8.10 -12.66 12.28
C MET A 1 -7.10 -12.01 13.23
N GLN A 2 -5.84 -12.44 13.20
CA GLN A 2 -4.76 -11.96 14.05
C GLN A 2 -4.02 -10.80 13.35
N SER A 3 -3.56 -9.78 14.09
CA SER A 3 -2.75 -8.70 13.51
C SER A 3 -1.36 -9.21 13.12
N VAL A 4 -0.65 -8.49 12.24
CA VAL A 4 0.73 -8.84 11.85
C VAL A 4 1.64 -8.87 13.09
N ALA A 5 1.50 -7.88 13.99
CA ALA A 5 2.23 -7.83 15.25
C ALA A 5 1.95 -9.07 16.12
N ALA A 6 0.68 -9.43 16.27
CA ALA A 6 0.30 -10.60 17.05
C ALA A 6 0.82 -11.91 16.43
N TYR A 7 0.91 -12.03 15.09
CA TYR A 7 1.48 -13.20 14.42
C TYR A 7 2.94 -13.46 14.84
N PHE A 8 3.71 -12.39 15.07
CA PHE A 8 5.11 -12.47 15.50
C PHE A 8 5.31 -12.34 17.01
N ASP A 9 4.25 -12.34 17.81
CA ASP A 9 4.29 -12.14 19.27
C ASP A 9 5.05 -10.86 19.69
N VAL A 10 4.85 -9.77 18.93
CA VAL A 10 5.40 -8.45 19.25
C VAL A 10 4.31 -7.49 19.74
N ALA A 11 4.71 -6.52 20.56
CA ALA A 11 3.78 -5.64 21.28
C ALA A 11 2.84 -4.86 20.35
N ASP A 12 3.37 -4.32 19.26
CA ASP A 12 2.63 -3.59 18.24
C ASP A 12 3.41 -3.53 16.93
N ALA A 13 2.81 -2.93 15.90
CA ALA A 13 3.39 -2.85 14.57
C ALA A 13 4.72 -2.06 14.49
N SER A 14 5.04 -1.21 15.48
CA SER A 14 6.31 -0.47 15.53
C SER A 14 7.50 -1.35 15.92
N ALA A 15 7.24 -2.51 16.55
CA ALA A 15 8.24 -3.51 16.89
C ALA A 15 8.52 -4.48 15.73
N LEU A 16 7.79 -4.39 14.62
CA LEU A 16 8.07 -5.17 13.42
C LEU A 16 9.36 -4.69 12.75
N HIS A 17 10.10 -5.64 12.20
CA HIS A 17 11.34 -5.39 11.47
C HIS A 17 11.12 -5.73 10.00
N TRP A 18 11.60 -4.85 9.13
CA TRP A 18 11.20 -4.82 7.74
C TRP A 18 12.42 -4.96 6.83
N ALA A 19 12.29 -5.82 5.82
CA ALA A 19 13.12 -5.79 4.64
C ALA A 19 12.39 -4.99 3.57
N HIS A 20 12.92 -3.81 3.24
CA HIS A 20 12.31 -2.92 2.25
C HIS A 20 12.83 -3.19 0.84
N ARG A 21 11.95 -3.05 -0.17
CA ARG A 21 12.29 -3.09 -1.60
C ARG A 21 13.10 -4.33 -1.97
N VAL A 22 12.60 -5.49 -1.56
CA VAL A 22 13.19 -6.82 -1.77
C VAL A 22 12.91 -7.29 -3.20
N ASN A 23 13.47 -6.56 -4.17
CA ASN A 23 13.15 -6.72 -5.59
C ASN A 23 14.18 -7.55 -6.38
N THR A 24 15.13 -8.19 -5.70
CA THR A 24 16.21 -8.97 -6.33
C THR A 24 16.40 -10.28 -5.60
N ALA A 25 16.92 -11.29 -6.28
CA ALA A 25 17.17 -12.62 -5.70
C ALA A 25 18.10 -12.53 -4.49
N ALA A 26 19.16 -11.71 -4.59
CA ALA A 26 20.11 -11.52 -3.50
C ALA A 26 19.48 -10.88 -2.24
N LYS A 27 18.61 -9.87 -2.42
CA LYS A 27 17.89 -9.28 -1.28
C LYS A 27 16.91 -10.26 -0.66
N LEU A 28 16.23 -11.07 -1.48
CA LEU A 28 15.32 -12.09 -1.00
C LEU A 28 16.08 -13.13 -0.16
N GLU A 29 17.19 -13.67 -0.68
CA GLU A 29 18.04 -14.61 0.05
C GLU A 29 18.50 -14.03 1.41
N ALA A 30 18.97 -12.79 1.42
CA ALA A 30 19.38 -12.11 2.64
C ALA A 30 18.22 -11.95 3.64
N ALA A 31 17.04 -11.55 3.17
CA ALA A 31 15.88 -11.35 4.03
C ALA A 31 15.33 -12.67 4.62
N LEU A 32 15.40 -13.76 3.85
CA LEU A 32 15.00 -15.10 4.31
C LEU A 32 15.99 -15.66 5.33
N GLY A 33 17.28 -15.36 5.18
CA GLY A 33 18.35 -15.81 6.08
C GLY A 33 18.42 -15.06 7.41
N ASP A 34 17.78 -13.89 7.53
CA ASP A 34 17.78 -13.09 8.76
C ASP A 34 16.59 -13.46 9.66
N PRO A 35 16.82 -14.09 10.83
CA PRO A 35 15.75 -14.46 11.75
C PRO A 35 15.12 -13.24 12.45
N THR A 36 15.76 -12.07 12.42
CA THR A 36 15.27 -10.85 13.08
C THR A 36 14.27 -10.05 12.24
N LEU A 37 14.17 -10.34 10.95
CA LEU A 37 13.23 -9.69 10.04
C LEU A 37 11.86 -10.38 10.10
N HIS A 38 10.80 -9.58 10.12
CA HIS A 38 9.42 -10.07 10.23
C HIS A 38 8.68 -9.95 8.89
N VAL A 39 8.84 -8.81 8.21
CA VAL A 39 8.08 -8.46 7.01
C VAL A 39 9.01 -8.24 5.83
N ILE A 40 8.66 -8.82 4.68
CA ILE A 40 9.31 -8.57 3.39
C ILE A 40 8.38 -7.67 2.56
N GLU A 41 8.86 -6.50 2.20
CA GLU A 41 8.20 -5.59 1.27
C GLU A 41 8.86 -5.69 -0.11
N ALA A 42 8.03 -5.78 -1.15
CA ALA A 42 8.50 -5.78 -2.53
C ALA A 42 7.55 -5.04 -3.47
N ASP A 43 8.14 -4.43 -4.50
CA ASP A 43 7.44 -3.69 -5.55
C ASP A 43 6.90 -4.66 -6.60
N ILE A 44 5.60 -4.55 -6.91
CA ILE A 44 4.89 -5.44 -7.83
C ILE A 44 4.44 -4.66 -9.07
N HIS A 45 4.84 -5.17 -10.23
CA HIS A 45 4.53 -4.63 -11.55
C HIS A 45 4.00 -5.71 -12.49
N PHE A 46 3.49 -5.29 -13.63
CA PHE A 46 2.93 -6.19 -14.66
C PHE A 46 3.96 -6.46 -15.75
N GLY A 47 4.19 -7.73 -16.09
CA GLY A 47 5.07 -8.14 -17.17
C GLY A 47 4.51 -7.81 -18.57
N PRO A 48 5.36 -7.46 -19.55
CA PRO A 48 4.93 -6.95 -20.86
C PRO A 48 4.31 -7.99 -21.82
N SER A 49 4.29 -9.29 -21.50
CA SER A 49 3.98 -10.33 -22.51
C SER A 49 2.96 -11.40 -22.12
N ASP A 50 2.78 -11.71 -20.83
CA ASP A 50 2.01 -12.88 -20.38
C ASP A 50 1.12 -12.63 -19.15
N ALA A 51 0.98 -11.37 -18.76
CA ALA A 51 0.24 -10.96 -17.56
C ALA A 51 0.79 -11.52 -16.23
N THR A 52 2.05 -11.95 -16.21
CA THR A 52 2.72 -12.40 -14.99
C THR A 52 3.09 -11.19 -14.11
N PRO A 53 2.69 -11.15 -12.83
CA PRO A 53 3.18 -10.17 -11.88
C PRO A 53 4.67 -10.38 -11.61
N LEU A 54 5.44 -9.31 -11.75
CA LEU A 54 6.89 -9.31 -11.59
C LEU A 54 7.30 -8.50 -10.37
N VAL A 55 8.42 -8.90 -9.76
CA VAL A 55 9.03 -8.17 -8.64
C VAL A 55 10.18 -7.34 -9.17
N ALA A 56 10.01 -6.03 -9.20
CA ALA A 56 11.01 -5.08 -9.70
C ALA A 56 10.65 -3.67 -9.24
N GLU A 57 11.63 -2.78 -9.15
CA GLU A 57 11.31 -1.35 -9.14
C GLU A 57 10.91 -0.88 -10.55
N ALA A 58 10.06 0.15 -10.63
CA ALA A 58 9.65 0.75 -11.90
C ALA A 58 10.84 1.04 -12.83
N GLY A 59 10.79 0.50 -14.05
CA GLY A 59 11.83 0.69 -15.07
C GLY A 59 13.07 -0.21 -14.91
N GLN A 60 13.09 -1.10 -13.92
CA GLN A 60 14.15 -2.11 -13.76
C GLN A 60 13.74 -3.46 -14.34
N HIS A 61 14.75 -4.29 -14.61
CA HIS A 61 14.54 -5.68 -15.02
C HIS A 61 14.15 -6.53 -13.80
N ALA A 62 13.10 -7.33 -13.92
CA ALA A 62 12.68 -8.25 -12.87
C ALA A 62 13.53 -9.52 -12.88
N GLU A 63 14.07 -9.88 -11.71
CA GLU A 63 14.80 -11.14 -11.54
C GLU A 63 13.88 -12.31 -11.13
N MET A 64 12.66 -12.01 -10.67
CA MET A 64 11.70 -13.01 -10.21
C MET A 64 10.26 -12.55 -10.44
N ASP A 65 9.34 -13.52 -10.47
CA ASP A 65 7.90 -13.26 -10.44
C ASP A 65 7.37 -13.20 -9.00
N ALA A 66 6.15 -12.67 -8.85
CA ALA A 66 5.51 -12.55 -7.53
C ALA A 66 5.25 -13.92 -6.88
N ALA A 67 4.96 -14.96 -7.68
CA ALA A 67 4.72 -16.30 -7.17
C ALA A 67 5.95 -16.87 -6.45
N THR A 68 7.14 -16.66 -7.02
CA THR A 68 8.42 -17.07 -6.43
C THR A 68 8.68 -16.36 -5.10
N LEU A 69 8.47 -15.04 -5.06
CA LEU A 69 8.59 -14.25 -3.83
C LEU A 69 7.61 -14.73 -2.75
N ILE A 70 6.33 -14.87 -3.12
CA ILE A 70 5.25 -15.28 -2.21
C ILE A 70 5.56 -16.67 -1.62
N ALA A 71 5.97 -17.62 -2.46
CA ALA A 71 6.31 -18.98 -2.03
C ALA A 71 7.44 -18.96 -1.01
N ALA A 72 8.52 -18.24 -1.31
CA ALA A 72 9.72 -18.21 -0.49
C ALA A 72 9.45 -17.55 0.88
N ALA A 73 8.80 -16.39 0.89
CA ALA A 73 8.48 -15.68 2.12
C ALA A 73 7.50 -16.47 3.01
N THR A 74 6.45 -17.05 2.42
CA THR A 74 5.48 -17.88 3.14
C THR A 74 6.17 -19.10 3.77
N THR A 75 7.03 -19.78 3.00
CA THR A 75 7.80 -20.94 3.49
C THR A 75 8.72 -20.58 4.66
N ALA A 76 9.28 -19.36 4.65
CA ALA A 76 10.13 -18.86 5.72
C ALA A 76 9.34 -18.24 6.90
N GLY A 77 8.01 -18.31 6.89
CA GLY A 77 7.17 -17.73 7.95
C GLY A 77 7.22 -16.20 8.02
N LYS A 78 7.59 -15.53 6.92
CA LYS A 78 7.66 -14.07 6.82
C LYS A 78 6.32 -13.52 6.36
N ALA A 79 5.93 -12.38 6.89
CA ALA A 79 4.81 -11.61 6.36
C ALA A 79 5.23 -10.90 5.08
N LEU A 80 4.26 -10.63 4.20
CA LEU A 80 4.50 -9.98 2.91
C LEU A 80 3.78 -8.64 2.83
N LYS A 81 4.48 -7.60 2.40
CA LYS A 81 3.88 -6.35 1.92
C LYS A 81 4.11 -6.25 0.41
N LEU A 82 3.02 -6.27 -0.35
CA LEU A 82 3.04 -6.17 -1.81
C LEU A 82 2.69 -4.73 -2.19
N ASP A 83 3.68 -3.97 -2.69
CA ASP A 83 3.54 -2.58 -3.11
C ASP A 83 3.18 -2.53 -4.60
N PHE A 84 1.90 -2.31 -4.91
CA PHE A 84 1.39 -2.26 -6.28
C PHE A 84 1.58 -0.88 -6.90
N HIS A 85 2.36 -0.83 -7.98
CA HIS A 85 2.60 0.38 -8.77
C HIS A 85 1.71 0.52 -10.00
N ASN A 86 1.03 -0.55 -10.41
CA ASN A 86 0.07 -0.49 -11.50
C ASN A 86 -1.19 -1.33 -11.22
N PRO A 87 -2.36 -0.90 -11.72
CA PRO A 87 -3.60 -1.67 -11.64
C PRO A 87 -3.54 -3.08 -12.22
N ALA A 88 -2.81 -3.26 -13.32
CA ALA A 88 -2.78 -4.51 -14.08
C ALA A 88 -2.21 -5.70 -13.28
N ALA A 89 -1.30 -5.45 -12.33
CA ALA A 89 -0.70 -6.51 -11.52
C ALA A 89 -1.57 -6.96 -10.35
N ILE A 90 -2.61 -6.21 -9.99
CA ILE A 90 -3.40 -6.44 -8.76
C ILE A 90 -4.17 -7.76 -8.84
N GLU A 91 -5.07 -7.91 -9.82
CA GLU A 91 -5.91 -9.11 -9.92
C GLU A 91 -5.10 -10.41 -10.10
N PRO A 92 -4.07 -10.47 -10.97
CA PRO A 92 -3.27 -11.69 -11.12
C PRO A 92 -2.49 -12.03 -9.83
N THR A 93 -2.00 -11.02 -9.09
CA THR A 93 -1.33 -11.24 -7.81
C THR A 93 -2.29 -11.78 -6.74
N LEU A 94 -3.50 -11.22 -6.67
CA LEU A 94 -4.55 -11.73 -5.77
C LEU A 94 -4.97 -13.16 -6.13
N ALA A 95 -4.96 -13.52 -7.42
CA ALA A 95 -5.21 -14.90 -7.85
C ALA A 95 -4.11 -15.86 -7.37
N ILE A 96 -2.84 -15.46 -7.44
CA ILE A 96 -1.69 -16.23 -6.91
C ILE A 96 -1.85 -16.44 -5.40
N LEU A 97 -2.10 -15.38 -4.63
CA LEU A 97 -2.29 -15.47 -3.18
C LEU A 97 -3.41 -16.46 -2.80
N ARG A 98 -4.54 -16.40 -3.52
CA ARG A 98 -5.67 -17.31 -3.30
C ARG A 98 -5.32 -18.76 -3.65
N GLN A 99 -4.64 -18.99 -4.76
CA GLN A 99 -4.25 -20.34 -5.20
C GLN A 99 -3.24 -20.98 -4.25
N MET A 100 -2.34 -20.18 -3.67
CA MET A 100 -1.30 -20.65 -2.76
C MET A 100 -1.79 -20.83 -1.32
N ALA A 101 -3.00 -20.36 -0.99
CA ALA A 101 -3.57 -20.42 0.36
C ALA A 101 -2.59 -19.94 1.44
N VAL A 102 -2.04 -18.74 1.24
CA VAL A 102 -1.02 -18.14 2.11
C VAL A 102 -1.55 -18.00 3.55
N GLU A 103 -0.86 -18.60 4.51
CA GLU A 103 -1.20 -18.55 5.94
C GLU A 103 -0.44 -17.47 6.72
N THR A 104 0.65 -16.93 6.15
CA THR A 104 1.37 -15.80 6.74
C THR A 104 0.61 -14.49 6.50
N PRO A 105 0.80 -13.47 7.36
CA PRO A 105 0.12 -12.20 7.15
C PRO A 105 0.51 -11.52 5.84
N VAL A 106 -0.49 -11.02 5.11
CA VAL A 106 -0.31 -10.27 3.87
C VAL A 106 -0.80 -8.83 4.04
N ILE A 107 -0.01 -7.89 3.56
CA ILE A 107 -0.29 -6.47 3.51
C ILE A 107 -0.35 -6.08 2.03
N LEU A 108 -1.50 -5.61 1.56
CA LEU A 108 -1.70 -5.17 0.18
C LEU A 108 -1.60 -3.65 0.16
N HIS A 109 -0.55 -3.13 -0.47
CA HIS A 109 -0.24 -1.71 -0.48
C HIS A 109 -0.35 -1.12 -1.87
N THR A 110 -0.87 0.10 -1.95
CA THR A 110 -0.78 0.90 -3.17
C THR A 110 -0.94 2.38 -2.84
N GLU A 111 -0.29 3.23 -3.64
CA GLU A 111 -0.56 4.66 -3.68
C GLU A 111 -1.90 4.90 -4.38
N ILE A 112 -2.99 4.97 -3.62
CA ILE A 112 -4.36 4.84 -4.13
C ILE A 112 -4.72 5.86 -5.23
N PHE A 113 -4.12 7.05 -5.21
CA PHE A 113 -4.35 8.08 -6.23
C PHE A 113 -3.48 7.92 -7.46
N SER A 114 -2.34 7.22 -7.36
CA SER A 114 -1.52 6.87 -8.52
C SER A 114 -2.25 5.88 -9.43
N LEU A 115 -3.17 5.07 -8.87
CA LEU A 115 -4.02 4.17 -9.65
C LEU A 115 -4.98 4.91 -10.60
N LEU A 116 -5.31 6.18 -10.33
CA LEU A 116 -6.12 7.02 -11.21
C LEU A 116 -5.29 7.63 -12.36
N ALA A 117 -3.97 7.73 -12.18
CA ALA A 117 -3.06 8.46 -13.05
C ALA A 117 -2.45 7.59 -14.17
N ALA A 118 -3.07 6.46 -14.51
CA ALA A 118 -2.64 5.65 -15.63
C ALA A 118 -2.64 6.49 -16.93
N ALA A 119 -1.60 6.33 -17.76
CA ALA A 119 -1.46 7.08 -19.02
C ALA A 119 -2.67 6.91 -19.95
N ASN A 120 -3.34 5.75 -19.84
CA ASN A 120 -4.63 5.47 -20.42
C ASN A 120 -5.69 5.41 -19.31
N PRO A 121 -6.74 6.25 -19.34
CA PRO A 121 -7.82 6.21 -18.35
C PRO A 121 -8.51 4.84 -18.24
N ALA A 122 -8.50 4.02 -19.30
CA ALA A 122 -9.05 2.66 -19.27
C ALA A 122 -8.19 1.66 -18.49
N GLU A 123 -6.93 2.01 -18.20
CA GLU A 123 -5.98 1.20 -17.41
C GLU A 123 -5.90 1.68 -15.96
N GLY A 124 -6.61 2.75 -15.61
CA GLY A 124 -6.74 3.21 -14.23
C GLY A 124 -7.62 2.29 -13.39
N MET A 125 -7.47 2.37 -12.08
CA MET A 125 -8.33 1.69 -11.12
C MET A 125 -8.78 2.67 -10.05
N GLU A 126 -10.09 2.79 -9.87
CA GLU A 126 -10.66 3.60 -8.79
C GLU A 126 -10.29 2.99 -7.43
N PRO A 127 -9.95 3.80 -6.40
CA PRO A 127 -9.64 3.32 -5.06
C PRO A 127 -10.68 2.34 -4.50
N GLU A 128 -11.97 2.61 -4.75
CA GLU A 128 -13.06 1.75 -4.32
C GLU A 128 -13.05 0.38 -5.02
N GLN A 129 -12.59 0.32 -6.27
CA GLN A 129 -12.44 -0.95 -6.99
C GLN A 129 -11.30 -1.77 -6.40
N PHE A 130 -10.15 -1.14 -6.12
CA PHE A 130 -9.03 -1.80 -5.44
C PHE A 130 -9.47 -2.43 -4.11
N ILE A 131 -10.11 -1.64 -3.25
CA ILE A 131 -10.55 -2.09 -1.93
C ILE A 131 -11.51 -3.29 -2.06
N ARG A 132 -12.50 -3.23 -2.96
CA ARG A 132 -13.43 -4.35 -3.19
C ARG A 132 -12.71 -5.60 -3.68
N LEU A 133 -11.79 -5.47 -4.63
CA LEU A 133 -11.05 -6.60 -5.18
C LEU A 133 -10.23 -7.31 -4.10
N CYS A 134 -9.52 -6.55 -3.26
CA CYS A 134 -8.75 -7.10 -2.16
C CYS A 134 -9.66 -7.77 -1.13
N GLN A 135 -10.78 -7.15 -0.74
CA GLN A 135 -11.75 -7.75 0.19
C GLN A 135 -12.32 -9.07 -0.31
N MET A 136 -12.67 -9.15 -1.60
CA MET A 136 -13.22 -10.38 -2.18
C MET A 136 -12.17 -11.48 -2.36
N SER A 137 -10.89 -11.11 -2.51
CA SER A 137 -9.84 -12.06 -2.88
C SER A 137 -8.94 -12.50 -1.74
N CYS A 138 -8.65 -11.58 -0.83
CA CYS A 138 -7.81 -11.77 0.33
C CYS A 138 -8.46 -11.06 1.53
N PRO A 139 -9.62 -11.56 2.02
CA PRO A 139 -10.37 -10.91 3.10
C PRO A 139 -9.57 -10.77 4.40
N ASP A 140 -8.56 -11.62 4.60
CA ASP A 140 -7.69 -11.60 5.78
C ASP A 140 -6.44 -10.71 5.60
N ALA A 141 -6.27 -10.06 4.45
CA ALA A 141 -5.14 -9.15 4.24
C ALA A 141 -5.36 -7.81 4.95
N VAL A 142 -4.26 -7.19 5.38
CA VAL A 142 -4.26 -5.79 5.78
C VAL A 142 -4.21 -4.93 4.51
N LEU A 143 -5.17 -4.02 4.36
CA LEU A 143 -5.13 -3.04 3.27
C LEU A 143 -4.33 -1.83 3.72
N SER A 144 -3.15 -1.64 3.13
CA SER A 144 -2.31 -0.47 3.36
C SER A 144 -2.57 0.56 2.27
N LEU A 145 -3.39 1.57 2.57
CA LEU A 145 -3.69 2.62 1.61
C LEU A 145 -2.64 3.72 1.73
N GLY A 146 -1.74 3.77 0.75
CA GLY A 146 -0.71 4.80 0.63
C GLY A 146 -1.25 6.05 -0.06
N TRP A 147 -0.76 7.22 0.34
CA TRP A 147 -0.85 8.42 -0.48
C TRP A 147 0.37 9.33 -0.28
N SER A 148 0.90 9.80 -1.40
CA SER A 148 1.99 10.76 -1.46
C SER A 148 1.40 12.15 -1.63
N LEU A 149 1.83 13.08 -0.76
CA LEU A 149 1.33 14.46 -0.72
C LEU A 149 1.80 15.34 -1.90
N LYS A 150 2.37 14.74 -2.95
CA LYS A 150 3.00 15.46 -4.04
C LYS A 150 2.61 14.88 -5.39
N ARG A 151 1.74 15.57 -6.13
CA ARG A 151 1.71 15.45 -7.60
C ARG A 151 2.96 16.15 -8.15
N GLU A 152 3.47 15.74 -9.32
CA GLU A 152 4.59 16.44 -9.97
C GLU A 152 4.35 17.96 -10.12
N SER A 153 3.08 18.38 -10.16
CA SER A 153 2.64 19.78 -10.25
C SER A 153 2.47 20.52 -8.92
N ASP A 154 2.55 19.86 -7.76
CA ASP A 154 2.34 20.51 -6.47
C ASP A 154 3.68 21.02 -5.91
N VAL A 155 3.91 22.32 -6.06
CA VAL A 155 5.12 23.04 -5.58
C VAL A 155 5.31 23.01 -4.06
N ASP A 156 4.24 22.72 -3.30
CA ASP A 156 4.21 22.94 -1.85
C ASP A 156 4.03 21.65 -1.03
N GLY A 157 3.80 20.50 -1.68
CA GLY A 157 3.66 19.19 -1.03
C GLY A 157 2.50 19.08 -0.02
N ARG A 158 1.48 19.92 -0.14
CA ARG A 158 0.30 19.91 0.74
C ARG A 158 -0.77 19.00 0.15
N VAL A 159 -1.20 18.01 0.93
CA VAL A 159 -2.42 17.26 0.63
C VAL A 159 -3.64 18.18 0.84
N GLU A 160 -4.49 18.27 -0.18
CA GLU A 160 -5.76 19.01 -0.12
C GLU A 160 -6.67 18.32 0.93
N GLU A 161 -7.29 19.09 1.84
CA GLU A 161 -8.26 18.58 2.83
C GLU A 161 -9.35 17.70 2.20
N ALA A 162 -9.78 18.07 1.01
CA ALA A 162 -10.75 17.32 0.21
C ALA A 162 -10.34 15.86 0.00
N LEU A 163 -9.04 15.59 -0.11
CA LEU A 163 -8.49 14.25 -0.30
C LEU A 163 -8.57 13.44 1.00
N ILE A 164 -8.23 14.06 2.14
CA ILE A 164 -8.35 13.43 3.46
C ILE A 164 -9.82 13.13 3.77
N GLU A 165 -10.73 14.07 3.46
CA GLU A 165 -12.17 13.85 3.60
C GLU A 165 -12.67 12.74 2.67
N GLN A 166 -12.22 12.69 1.41
CA GLN A 166 -12.60 11.65 0.47
C GLN A 166 -12.17 10.27 0.96
N VAL A 167 -10.93 10.12 1.44
CA VAL A 167 -10.46 8.85 2.03
C VAL A 167 -11.21 8.52 3.31
N SER A 168 -11.44 9.51 4.19
CA SER A 168 -12.22 9.29 5.40
C SER A 168 -13.64 8.82 5.08
N ILE A 169 -14.32 9.43 4.11
CA ILE A 169 -15.65 9.02 3.62
C ILE A 169 -15.58 7.61 3.05
N MET A 170 -14.59 7.33 2.20
CA MET A 170 -14.38 6.03 1.59
C MET A 170 -14.25 4.94 2.66
N LEU A 171 -13.39 5.14 3.65
CA LEU A 171 -13.14 4.20 4.74
C LEU A 171 -14.30 4.08 5.74
N THR A 172 -15.01 5.17 6.05
CA THR A 172 -16.05 5.18 7.09
C THR A 172 -17.46 4.87 6.58
N LYS A 173 -17.74 5.11 5.29
CA LYS A 173 -19.08 4.95 4.71
C LYS A 173 -19.17 3.84 3.66
N GLY A 174 -18.06 3.43 3.06
CA GLY A 174 -18.08 2.56 1.88
C GLY A 174 -17.76 1.10 2.14
N PHE A 175 -17.00 0.78 3.19
CA PHE A 175 -16.36 -0.52 3.31
C PHE A 175 -16.51 -1.12 4.71
N GLY A 176 -16.90 -2.39 4.76
CA GLY A 176 -17.18 -3.13 6.00
C GLY A 176 -15.95 -3.37 6.88
N PRO A 177 -16.00 -4.31 7.85
CA PRO A 177 -14.91 -4.52 8.80
C PRO A 177 -13.68 -5.10 8.08
N VAL A 178 -12.69 -4.25 7.79
CA VAL A 178 -11.40 -4.64 7.22
C VAL A 178 -10.28 -4.04 8.04
N ASN A 179 -9.16 -4.74 8.12
CA ASN A 179 -7.93 -4.21 8.68
C ASN A 179 -7.37 -3.17 7.70
N TYR A 180 -7.49 -1.90 8.05
CA TYR A 180 -6.85 -0.81 7.31
C TYR A 180 -5.57 -0.40 8.01
N ALA A 181 -4.46 -0.42 7.29
CA ALA A 181 -3.29 0.39 7.61
C ALA A 181 -3.34 1.64 6.72
N ILE A 182 -2.98 2.80 7.27
CA ILE A 182 -2.89 4.03 6.51
C ILE A 182 -1.43 4.43 6.47
N GLU A 183 -0.84 4.43 5.28
CA GLU A 183 0.53 4.85 5.11
C GLU A 183 0.56 6.29 4.59
N ILE A 184 0.95 7.22 5.46
CA ILE A 184 1.09 8.63 5.08
C ILE A 184 2.55 8.89 4.77
N ARG A 185 2.90 8.95 3.49
CA ARG A 185 4.24 9.36 3.07
C ARG A 185 4.29 10.89 3.02
N ALA A 186 4.70 11.50 4.13
CA ALA A 186 4.91 12.95 4.22
C ALA A 186 6.37 13.35 3.87
N GLY A 187 6.56 13.99 2.72
CA GLY A 187 7.86 14.48 2.20
C GLY A 187 8.47 13.50 1.17
N TYR A 188 9.08 13.89 0.05
CA TYR A 188 10.01 15.00 -0.16
C TYR A 188 10.12 15.42 -1.64
N THR A 189 10.48 16.69 -1.86
CA THR A 189 11.06 17.16 -3.13
C THR A 189 12.49 16.62 -3.26
N PRO A 190 12.88 16.02 -4.39
CA PRO A 190 14.28 15.71 -4.61
C PRO A 190 15.02 17.04 -4.82
N ALA A 191 15.69 17.53 -3.79
CA ALA A 191 16.85 18.36 -4.05
C ALA A 191 17.90 17.44 -4.65
N ARG A 192 18.48 17.85 -5.79
CA ARG A 192 19.62 17.18 -6.43
C ARG A 192 20.66 16.81 -5.37
N GLY A 193 20.90 15.51 -5.19
CA GLY A 193 21.87 15.00 -4.22
C GLY A 193 21.17 14.28 -3.07
N GLY A 194 20.98 12.97 -3.24
CA GLY A 194 20.12 12.13 -2.41
C GLY A 194 20.29 12.30 -0.90
N MET A 195 19.16 12.19 -0.20
CA MET A 195 19.12 11.81 1.20
C MET A 195 17.91 10.91 1.44
N ALA A 196 18.07 10.02 2.42
CA ALA A 196 17.22 8.89 2.74
C ALA A 196 15.73 9.22 2.90
N GLU A 197 14.90 8.30 2.43
CA GLU A 197 13.45 8.25 2.67
C GLU A 197 13.19 8.15 4.18
N HIS A 198 12.38 9.07 4.72
CA HIS A 198 11.86 8.98 6.09
C HIS A 198 10.33 8.95 5.98
N GLY A 199 9.78 7.78 5.69
CA GLY A 199 8.34 7.54 5.77
C GLY A 199 7.92 7.21 7.20
N ALA A 200 6.74 7.66 7.61
CA ALA A 200 6.08 7.16 8.82
C ALA A 200 4.87 6.34 8.38
N ALA A 201 4.94 5.02 8.54
CA ALA A 201 3.78 4.16 8.35
C ALA A 201 2.99 4.11 9.67
N LEU A 202 1.73 4.58 9.65
CA LEU A 202 0.81 4.40 10.77
C LEU A 202 -0.06 3.18 10.46
N ILE A 203 0.38 2.02 10.93
CA ILE A 203 -0.43 0.81 10.86
C ILE A 203 -1.48 0.93 11.97
N PHE A 204 -2.68 1.35 11.58
CA PHE A 204 -3.82 1.33 12.48
C PHE A 204 -4.22 -0.13 12.70
N GLU A 205 -4.35 -0.53 13.96
CA GLU A 205 -5.07 -1.76 14.28
C GLU A 205 -6.52 -1.62 13.81
N PRO A 206 -7.20 -2.73 13.44
CA PRO A 206 -8.62 -2.69 13.10
C PRO A 206 -9.41 -2.02 14.21
N LEU A 207 -9.91 -0.82 13.92
CA LEU A 207 -10.87 -0.17 14.79
C LEU A 207 -12.21 -0.90 14.62
N PRO A 208 -12.88 -1.29 15.71
CA PRO A 208 -14.29 -1.64 15.61
C PRO A 208 -15.04 -0.48 14.95
N PRO A 209 -16.06 -0.74 14.09
CA PRO A 209 -16.74 0.31 13.35
C PRO A 209 -17.22 1.40 14.30
N LEU A 210 -16.66 2.60 14.14
CA LEU A 210 -17.08 3.76 14.92
C LEU A 210 -18.53 4.07 14.55
N ALA A 211 -19.38 4.29 15.56
CA ALA A 211 -20.66 4.94 15.34
C ALA A 211 -20.39 6.28 14.63
N PRO A 212 -21.25 6.71 13.69
CA PRO A 212 -21.00 7.88 12.88
C PRO A 212 -21.02 9.15 13.75
N THR A 213 -19.86 9.57 14.24
CA THR A 213 -19.66 10.88 14.87
C THR A 213 -19.07 11.83 13.84
N ILE A 214 -19.97 12.63 13.25
CA ILE A 214 -19.60 13.80 12.46
C ILE A 214 -19.16 14.90 13.42
N GLY A 215 -17.97 15.43 13.20
CA GLY A 215 -17.61 16.76 13.68
C GLY A 215 -16.32 16.77 14.47
N HIS A 216 -15.21 16.99 13.79
CA HIS A 216 -14.15 17.91 14.21
C HIS A 216 -13.10 17.98 13.09
N LEU A 217 -13.12 19.07 12.32
CA LEU A 217 -12.01 19.44 11.44
C LEU A 217 -10.94 20.14 12.30
N ALA A 218 -9.70 19.64 12.24
CA ALA A 218 -8.56 20.21 12.95
C ALA A 218 -8.20 21.60 12.38
N THR A 219 -7.51 22.45 13.16
CA THR A 219 -7.22 23.86 12.84
C THR A 219 -6.31 24.13 11.62
N ASN A 220 -5.83 23.10 10.94
CA ASN A 220 -4.82 23.20 9.86
C ASN A 220 -5.40 22.91 8.46
N VAL A 221 -6.69 23.16 8.31
CA VAL A 221 -7.58 22.53 7.33
C VAL A 221 -8.41 23.67 6.68
N VAL A 222 -8.42 23.77 5.34
CA VAL A 222 -9.01 24.89 4.56
C VAL A 222 -10.26 24.46 3.76
N PRO A 223 -11.46 24.98 4.09
CA PRO A 223 -12.73 24.52 3.53
C PRO A 223 -12.88 24.69 2.00
N LEU A 224 -13.44 23.65 1.37
CA LEU A 224 -13.77 23.52 -0.06
C LEU A 224 -14.58 24.69 -0.66
N ALA A 225 -15.36 25.40 0.17
CA ALA A 225 -16.19 26.54 -0.25
C ALA A 225 -15.39 27.75 -0.77
N GLN A 226 -14.09 27.82 -0.50
CA GLN A 226 -13.24 28.93 -0.99
C GLN A 226 -12.77 28.77 -2.45
N ARG A 227 -13.10 27.66 -3.14
CA ARG A 227 -12.62 27.36 -4.50
C ARG A 227 -13.34 28.13 -5.63
N ALA A 228 -14.45 28.81 -5.36
CA ALA A 228 -15.28 29.43 -6.39
C ALA A 228 -14.79 30.80 -6.94
N ARG A 229 -13.53 31.22 -6.74
CA ARG A 229 -13.06 32.57 -7.17
C ARG A 229 -11.73 32.65 -7.91
N ARG A 230 -11.18 31.56 -8.46
CA ARG A 230 -9.94 31.64 -9.26
C ARG A 230 -9.99 30.87 -10.58
N VAL A 231 -11.08 31.05 -11.33
CA VAL A 231 -11.08 30.87 -12.79
C VAL A 231 -11.80 32.07 -13.39
N ALA A 232 -11.05 33.16 -13.56
CA ALA A 232 -11.31 34.29 -14.45
C ALA A 232 -9.95 34.89 -14.82
#